data_AF-A0AAN9FAG5-F1
#
_entry.id   AF-A0AAN9FAG5-F1
#
_cell.length_a   1.000
_cell.length_b   1.000
_cell.length_c   1.000
_cell.angle_alpha   90.00
_cell.angle_beta   90.00
_cell.angle_gamma   90.00
#
_symmetry.space_group_name_H-M   'P 1'
#
loop_
_entity.id
_entity.type
_entity.pdbx_description
1 polymer ?
#
loop_
_entity_poly.entity_id
_entity_poly.type
_entity_poly.pdbx_seq_one_letter_code
_entity_poly.pdbx_strand_id
1 'polypeptide(L)'
;MEQGNGNGEGKRKSETLASEITKETITKIKRNRYLRGSGNEPTLCTIHDKTSPGYEWLLPGWVAEERHMTSGRVYRYYYDPEGHLYKTRSEVLAAWEKTGMVVVDN
;
A
#
# COMPACT_ATOMS: atom_id res chain seq x y z
N MET A 1 15.12 -44.65 10.39
CA MET A 1 15.00 -43.49 11.31
C MET A 1 15.67 -42.33 10.59
N GLU A 2 15.06 -41.23 10.19
CA GLU A 2 13.72 -40.67 10.26
C GLU A 2 13.70 -39.53 9.21
N GLN A 3 12.57 -39.27 8.55
CA GLN A 3 12.39 -38.12 7.66
C GLN A 3 12.12 -36.85 8.49
N GLY A 4 12.54 -35.69 7.99
CA GLY A 4 12.15 -34.39 8.56
C GLY A 4 12.19 -33.28 7.52
N ASN A 5 11.07 -33.13 6.80
CA ASN A 5 10.76 -32.11 5.80
C ASN A 5 10.18 -30.86 6.48
N GLY A 6 10.36 -29.65 5.91
CA GLY A 6 9.38 -28.55 6.11
C GLY A 6 9.88 -27.10 6.21
N ASN A 7 9.40 -26.28 5.28
CA ASN A 7 9.06 -24.85 5.40
C ASN A 7 10.16 -23.77 5.45
N GLY A 8 10.63 -23.34 4.29
CA GLY A 8 11.33 -22.05 4.11
C GLY A 8 11.00 -21.24 2.85
N GLU A 9 10.26 -21.83 1.89
CA GLU A 9 10.07 -21.22 0.57
C GLU A 9 8.81 -20.36 0.42
N GLY A 10 7.77 -20.60 1.23
CA GLY A 10 6.50 -19.87 1.14
C GLY A 10 6.63 -18.38 1.47
N LYS A 11 7.46 -18.04 2.47
CA LYS A 11 7.64 -16.67 2.96
C LYS A 11 8.31 -15.77 1.92
N ARG A 12 9.41 -16.25 1.32
CA ARG A 12 10.16 -15.53 0.27
C ARG A 12 9.33 -15.31 -1.00
N LYS A 13 8.56 -16.33 -1.42
CA LYS A 13 7.66 -16.20 -2.58
C LYS A 13 6.55 -15.17 -2.33
N SER A 14 5.97 -15.16 -1.12
CA SER A 14 4.94 -14.19 -0.75
C SER A 14 5.45 -12.75 -0.66
N GLU A 15 6.68 -12.53 -0.19
CA GLU A 15 7.32 -11.22 -0.16
C GLU A 15 7.66 -10.71 -1.58
N THR A 16 8.16 -11.59 -2.45
CA THR A 16 8.42 -11.24 -3.86
C THR A 16 7.13 -10.86 -4.58
N LEU A 17 6.06 -11.66 -4.45
CA LEU A 17 4.77 -11.39 -5.07
C LEU A 17 4.11 -10.12 -4.50
N ALA A 18 4.21 -9.89 -3.18
CA ALA A 18 3.75 -8.65 -2.57
C ALA A 18 4.53 -7.44 -3.12
N SER A 19 5.85 -7.58 -3.31
CA SER A 19 6.68 -6.53 -3.94
C SER A 19 6.28 -6.26 -5.39
N GLU A 20 5.92 -7.27 -6.17
CA GLU A 20 5.47 -7.12 -7.56
C GLU A 20 4.11 -6.42 -7.65
N ILE A 21 3.13 -6.83 -6.83
CA ILE A 21 1.80 -6.22 -6.79
C ILE A 21 1.90 -4.74 -6.33
N THR A 22 2.73 -4.46 -5.32
CA THR A 22 3.00 -3.09 -4.87
C THR A 22 3.61 -2.24 -5.98
N LYS A 23 4.59 -2.77 -6.74
CA LYS A 23 5.21 -2.06 -7.88
C LYS A 23 4.22 -1.76 -9.00
N GLU A 24 3.32 -2.70 -9.30
CA GLU A 24 2.27 -2.48 -10.29
C GLU A 24 1.32 -1.36 -9.85
N THR A 25 0.90 -1.39 -8.59
CA THR A 25 0.04 -0.38 -7.98
C THR A 25 0.68 1.01 -8.05
N ILE A 26 1.96 1.13 -7.69
CA ILE A 26 2.73 2.38 -7.82
C ILE A 26 2.73 2.89 -9.27
N THR A 27 2.86 1.99 -10.24
CA THR A 27 2.86 2.35 -11.66
C THR A 27 1.50 2.90 -12.11
N LYS A 28 0.38 2.29 -11.67
CA LYS A 28 -0.98 2.78 -11.92
C LYS A 28 -1.21 4.16 -11.29
N ILE A 29 -0.77 4.36 -10.04
CA ILE A 29 -0.87 5.65 -9.34
C ILE A 29 -0.06 6.73 -10.05
N LYS A 30 1.18 6.43 -10.44
CA LYS A 30 2.03 7.38 -11.19
C LYS A 30 1.36 7.84 -12.48
N ARG A 31 0.78 6.92 -13.27
CA ARG A 31 0.01 7.27 -14.48
C ARG A 31 -1.18 8.19 -14.16
N ASN A 32 -1.94 7.89 -13.11
CA ASN A 32 -3.08 8.72 -12.71
C ASN A 32 -2.65 10.11 -12.19
N ARG A 33 -1.48 10.22 -11.55
CA ARG A 33 -0.90 11.52 -11.13
C ARG A 33 -0.52 12.40 -12.32
N TYR A 34 0.10 11.85 -13.37
CA TYR A 34 0.43 12.63 -14.58
C TYR A 34 -0.82 13.21 -15.27
N LEU A 35 -1.96 12.52 -15.16
CA LEU A 35 -3.22 12.97 -15.76
C LEU A 35 -3.94 14.02 -14.92
N ARG A 36 -3.72 14.06 -13.60
CA ARG A 36 -4.45 14.93 -12.67
C ARG A 36 -3.67 16.18 -12.25
N GLY A 37 -2.84 16.71 -13.16
CA GLY A 37 -2.01 17.90 -12.96
C GLY A 37 -2.66 18.93 -12.03
N SER A 38 -2.13 19.05 -10.81
CA SER A 38 -2.72 19.84 -9.73
C SER A 38 -1.71 20.90 -9.34
N GLY A 39 -2.05 22.17 -9.54
CA GLY A 39 -1.20 23.36 -9.39
C GLY A 39 -0.70 23.69 -7.98
N ASN A 40 -0.69 22.74 -7.05
CA ASN A 40 0.09 22.79 -5.83
C ASN A 40 0.95 21.53 -5.78
N GLU A 41 2.16 21.66 -6.32
CA GLU A 41 3.09 20.54 -6.38
C GLU A 41 3.60 20.23 -4.96
N PRO A 42 3.39 19.01 -4.45
CA PRO A 42 4.00 18.61 -3.19
C PRO A 42 5.52 18.66 -3.31
N THR A 43 6.21 19.12 -2.26
CA THR A 43 7.68 19.18 -2.23
C THR A 43 8.32 17.80 -2.21
N LEU A 44 7.62 16.83 -1.61
CA LEU A 44 8.03 15.44 -1.57
C LEU A 44 6.80 14.53 -1.56
N CYS A 45 6.85 13.50 -2.40
CA CYS A 45 5.89 12.39 -2.36
C CYS A 45 6.64 11.12 -1.98
N THR A 46 6.30 10.54 -0.84
CA THR A 46 6.84 9.25 -0.39
C THR A 46 5.75 8.20 -0.49
N ILE A 47 6.08 7.04 -1.07
CA ILE A 47 5.18 5.89 -1.09
C ILE A 47 5.65 4.89 -0.05
N HIS A 48 4.69 4.43 0.75
CA HIS A 48 4.86 3.44 1.79
C HIS A 48 4.00 2.23 1.47
N ASP A 49 4.53 1.04 1.73
CA ASP A 49 3.77 -0.21 1.70
C ASP A 49 3.75 -0.83 3.10
N LYS A 50 3.24 -2.05 3.21
CA LYS A 50 3.18 -2.77 4.49
C LYS A 50 4.52 -3.07 5.16
N THR A 51 5.64 -2.87 4.46
CA THR A 51 6.99 -3.04 5.04
C THR A 51 7.51 -1.77 5.70
N SER A 52 6.86 -0.64 5.45
CA SER A 52 7.21 0.65 6.04
C SER A 52 6.68 0.77 7.47
N PRO A 53 7.46 1.30 8.43
CA PRO A 53 7.01 1.49 9.80
C PRO A 53 5.77 2.40 9.87
N GLY A 54 4.77 2.01 10.65
CA GLY A 54 3.47 2.69 10.76
C GLY A 54 2.45 2.33 9.66
N TYR A 55 2.82 1.49 8.70
CA TYR A 55 1.99 1.05 7.58
C TYR A 55 1.80 -0.47 7.51
N GLU A 56 2.28 -1.21 8.51
CA GLU A 56 2.21 -2.67 8.61
C GLU A 56 0.78 -3.21 8.58
N TRP A 57 -0.19 -2.37 8.95
CA TRP A 57 -1.62 -2.67 8.90
C TRP A 57 -2.18 -2.70 7.46
N LEU A 58 -1.43 -2.23 6.45
CA LEU A 58 -1.85 -2.33 5.06
C LEU A 58 -1.80 -3.79 4.56
N LEU A 59 -2.81 -4.16 3.79
CA LEU A 59 -2.80 -5.44 3.08
C LEU A 59 -1.76 -5.42 1.94
N PRO A 60 -1.19 -6.58 1.54
CA PRO A 60 -0.30 -6.66 0.39
C PRO A 60 -0.91 -6.02 -0.86
N GLY A 61 -0.14 -5.21 -1.57
CA GLY A 61 -0.59 -4.48 -2.75
C GLY A 61 -1.29 -3.15 -2.45
N TRP A 62 -1.69 -2.89 -1.20
CA TRP A 62 -2.10 -1.54 -0.79
C TRP A 62 -0.88 -0.68 -0.50
N VAL A 63 -0.98 0.60 -0.85
CA VAL A 63 0.08 1.57 -0.59
C VAL A 63 -0.49 2.86 -0.01
N ALA A 64 0.32 3.55 0.77
CA ALA A 64 0.05 4.89 1.22
C ALA A 64 1.00 5.88 0.53
N GLU A 65 0.46 7.02 0.13
CA GLU A 65 1.23 8.17 -0.34
C GLU A 65 1.19 9.27 0.72
N GLU A 66 2.37 9.68 1.18
CA GLU A 66 2.53 10.91 1.96
C GLU A 66 2.98 12.03 1.05
N ARG A 67 2.20 13.11 1.02
CA ARG A 67 2.49 14.34 0.28
C ARG A 67 2.85 15.43 1.28
N HIS A 68 4.12 15.81 1.26
CA HIS A 68 4.62 16.94 2.04
C HIS A 68 4.41 18.22 1.24
N MET A 69 3.76 19.19 1.85
CA MET A 69 3.56 20.51 1.25
C MET A 69 4.63 21.48 1.73
N THR A 70 4.84 22.56 0.98
CA THR A 70 5.68 23.71 1.40
C THR A 70 5.25 24.31 2.74
N SER A 71 3.96 24.22 3.06
CA SER A 71 3.41 24.66 4.35
C SER A 71 3.78 23.78 5.56
N GLY A 72 4.47 22.65 5.33
CA GLY A 72 4.78 21.66 6.38
C GLY A 72 3.62 20.70 6.67
N ARG A 73 2.43 20.91 6.09
CA ARG A 73 1.33 19.96 6.17
C ARG A 73 1.68 18.68 5.41
N VAL A 74 1.40 17.53 6.03
CA VAL A 74 1.52 16.22 5.39
C VAL A 74 0.10 15.69 5.13
N TYR A 75 -0.20 15.43 3.88
CA TYR A 75 -1.42 14.74 3.49
C TYR A 75 -1.11 13.28 3.24
N ARG A 76 -1.96 12.39 3.75
CA ARG A 76 -1.85 10.96 3.56
C ARG A 76 -3.00 10.48 2.71
N TYR A 77 -2.67 9.71 1.68
CA TYR A 77 -3.60 9.08 0.76
C TYR A 77 -3.30 7.59 0.72
N TYR A 78 -4.32 6.79 0.45
CA TYR A 78 -4.19 5.35 0.36
C TYR A 78 -4.71 4.88 -0.98
N TYR A 79 -4.11 3.80 -1.48
CA TYR A 79 -4.46 3.24 -2.76
C TYR A 79 -4.59 1.73 -2.67
N ASP A 80 -5.63 1.21 -3.30
CA ASP A 80 -5.78 -0.23 -3.51
C ASP A 80 -4.97 -0.70 -4.73
N PRO A 81 -4.85 -2.02 -4.96
CA PRO A 81 -4.11 -2.56 -6.10
C PRO A 81 -4.65 -2.18 -7.49
N GLU A 82 -5.90 -1.71 -7.55
CA GLU A 82 -6.52 -1.20 -8.77
C GLU A 82 -6.21 0.28 -9.01
N GLY A 83 -5.72 0.99 -7.98
CA GLY A 83 -5.36 2.40 -8.00
C GLY A 83 -6.48 3.34 -7.54
N HIS A 84 -7.54 2.82 -6.91
CA HIS A 84 -8.57 3.65 -6.30
C HIS A 84 -8.00 4.40 -5.09
N LEU A 85 -8.37 5.68 -4.98
CA LEU A 85 -7.89 6.58 -3.94
C LEU A 85 -8.82 6.58 -2.73
N TYR A 86 -8.25 6.46 -1.54
CA TYR A 86 -8.91 6.63 -0.25
C TYR A 86 -8.16 7.71 0.54
N LYS A 87 -8.88 8.55 1.29
CA LYS A 87 -8.30 9.71 2.00
C LYS A 87 -8.08 9.41 3.48
N THR A 88 -8.77 8.42 4.01
CA THR A 88 -8.71 8.08 5.44
C THR A 88 -8.53 6.58 5.65
N ARG A 89 -7.95 6.22 6.79
CA ARG A 89 -7.86 4.82 7.22
C ARG A 89 -9.23 4.15 7.34
N SER A 90 -10.24 4.88 7.83
CA SER A 90 -11.60 4.34 7.95
C SER A 90 -12.21 3.97 6.60
N GLU A 91 -11.95 4.74 5.54
CA GLU A 91 -12.39 4.40 4.18
C GLU A 91 -11.70 3.13 3.66
N VAL A 92 -10.41 2.95 3.97
CA VAL A 92 -9.65 1.74 3.62
C VAL A 92 -10.26 0.51 4.31
N LEU A 93 -10.51 0.60 5.62
CA LEU A 93 -11.11 -0.49 6.38
C LEU A 93 -12.51 -0.82 5.85
N ALA A 94 -13.34 0.18 5.58
CA ALA A 94 -14.67 -0.01 5.01
C ALA A 94 -14.62 -0.65 3.61
N ALA A 95 -13.58 -0.39 2.82
CA ALA A 95 -13.39 -1.04 1.54
C ALA A 95 -13.05 -2.54 1.71
N TRP A 96 -12.20 -2.88 2.68
CA TRP A 96 -11.88 -4.27 3.01
C TRP A 96 -13.09 -5.04 3.52
N GLU A 97 -13.90 -4.43 4.38
CA GLU A 97 -15.14 -5.04 4.86
C GLU A 97 -16.10 -5.37 3.70
N LYS A 98 -16.25 -4.46 2.73
CA LYS A 98 -17.10 -4.67 1.54
C LYS A 98 -16.60 -5.80 0.64
N THR A 99 -15.29 -6.03 0.57
CA THR A 99 -14.70 -7.10 -0.23
C THR A 99 -14.59 -8.42 0.55
N GLY A 100 -15.10 -8.48 1.78
CA GLY A 100 -15.08 -9.68 2.62
C GLY A 100 -13.71 -9.97 3.25
N MET A 101 -12.81 -8.98 3.29
CA MET A 101 -11.51 -9.10 3.93
C MET A 101 -11.64 -8.75 5.42
N VAL A 102 -11.39 -9.73 6.30
CA VAL A 102 -11.38 -9.53 7.75
C VAL A 102 -9.94 -9.33 8.22
N VAL A 103 -9.66 -8.21 8.88
CA VAL A 103 -8.38 -7.99 9.56
C VAL A 103 -8.45 -8.67 10.92
N VAL A 104 -7.61 -9.68 11.13
CA VAL A 104 -7.42 -10.29 12.45
C VAL A 104 -6.22 -9.60 13.10
N ASP A 105 -6.49 -8.79 14.12
CA ASP A 105 -5.45 -8.26 15.02
C ASP A 105 -5.06 -9.39 15.98
N ASN A 106 -3.75 -9.63 16.17
CA ASN A 106 -3.22 -10.78 16.92
C ASN A 106 -2.27 -10.34 18.02
#